data_AF-A0A1M6WB21-F1
#
_entry.id   AF-A0A1M6WB21-F1
#
_cell.length_a   1.000
_cell.length_b   1.000
_cell.length_c   1.000
_cell.angle_alpha   90.00
_cell.angle_beta   90.00
_cell.angle_gamma   90.00
#
_symmetry.space_group_name_H-M   'P 1'
#
loop_
_entity.id
_entity.type
_entity.pdbx_description
1 polymer ?
#
loop_
_entity_poly.entity_id
_entity_poly.type
_entity_poly.pdbx_seq_one_letter_code
_entity_poly.pdbx_strand_id
1 'polypeptide(L)'
;MMFSRSRIISLVGVSALLLNAGLNLVACGSDSSSSSEEYPDTYSSEEERSSSSAKVSLSSSSAVSGNSSSGGAVASSSSFAAKSSASTETTSSDEILNEPQKAISGTCAPTKQSVEKGELAEWKFYRAEGDVFAQITAPFVWAFEGATVTNVQGNGLDKVNVRYNDAGAYAAYLNVDGNDVLCDTIQVQGIPISVNSCKPSVSTAKAGEAITWTVDAESESPITGYVWTSSYGEVSGSGASGSMMATSAMHKQSVTATVAVSNADNSIVKYVCDGVAVVDPESVDLVLELGSINDADKYGETVLPGLPDSLFIPAQTATTVQVPAGAPSGCTIGCKPKTGSDYRYLQVFWDSDEALSGFAYFAPAGCAPGKKYTVTTSVTAICVVNK
;
A
#
# COMPACT_ATOMS: atom_id res chain seq x y z
N MET A 1 25.57 0.46 -52.12
CA MET A 1 24.20 0.89 -52.52
C MET A 1 23.79 1.98 -51.54
N MET A 2 23.82 3.27 -51.91
CA MET A 2 22.82 4.00 -52.70
C MET A 2 21.51 4.30 -51.94
N PHE A 3 21.32 5.60 -51.63
CA PHE A 3 20.07 6.38 -51.49
C PHE A 3 18.93 5.81 -50.60
N SER A 4 18.58 6.45 -49.48
CA SER A 4 17.87 7.75 -49.33
C SER A 4 16.35 7.64 -49.39
N ARG A 5 15.67 8.13 -48.35
CA ARG A 5 14.81 9.35 -48.47
C ARG A 5 14.19 9.78 -47.13
N SER A 6 14.45 11.03 -46.76
CA SER A 6 13.60 11.77 -45.82
C SER A 6 12.23 12.03 -46.43
N ARG A 7 11.18 12.09 -45.60
CA ARG A 7 10.01 12.94 -45.87
C ARG A 7 9.57 13.68 -44.61
N ILE A 8 9.89 14.97 -44.62
CA ILE A 8 9.16 15.99 -43.87
C ILE A 8 7.83 16.19 -44.61
N ILE A 9 6.72 16.26 -43.88
CA ILE A 9 5.48 16.92 -44.34
C ILE A 9 5.02 17.83 -43.21
N SER A 10 4.84 19.11 -43.53
CA SER A 10 4.28 20.14 -42.66
C SER A 10 3.24 20.92 -43.46
N LEU A 11 2.05 21.07 -42.88
CA LEU A 11 0.92 21.91 -43.31
C LEU A 11 0.00 21.96 -42.08
N VAL A 12 -0.06 23.04 -41.30
CA VAL A 12 -0.65 24.36 -41.61
C VAL A 12 -2.13 24.24 -41.98
N GLY A 13 -2.98 24.62 -41.03
CA GLY A 13 -4.42 24.86 -41.19
C GLY A 13 -4.89 25.81 -40.08
N VAL A 14 -5.36 27.00 -40.46
CA VAL A 14 -5.61 28.13 -39.56
C VAL A 14 -7.07 28.63 -39.74
N SER A 15 -7.69 29.03 -38.61
CA SER A 15 -8.88 29.90 -38.48
C SER A 15 -10.29 29.43 -38.92
N ALA A 16 -11.21 29.41 -37.95
CA ALA A 16 -12.39 30.30 -37.83
C ALA A 16 -12.91 30.19 -36.36
N LEU A 17 -13.24 31.24 -35.59
CA LEU A 17 -14.40 32.16 -35.66
C LEU A 17 -15.75 31.39 -35.73
N LEU A 18 -16.81 31.65 -34.95
CA LEU A 18 -17.13 32.71 -33.97
C LEU A 18 -18.43 32.38 -33.16
N LEU A 19 -18.71 33.19 -32.12
CA LEU A 19 -20.04 33.63 -31.60
C LEU A 19 -20.94 32.78 -30.66
N ASN A 20 -21.38 33.50 -29.59
CA ASN A 20 -22.65 33.41 -28.83
C ASN A 20 -22.96 32.17 -27.97
N ALA A 21 -23.63 32.27 -26.81
CA ALA A 21 -24.08 33.40 -25.96
C ALA A 21 -24.01 32.88 -24.49
N GLY A 22 -23.80 33.67 -23.43
CA GLY A 22 -24.52 34.89 -23.07
C GLY A 22 -25.72 34.55 -22.17
N LEU A 23 -25.50 34.49 -20.85
CA LEU A 23 -26.55 34.57 -19.83
C LEU A 23 -25.98 35.12 -18.52
N ASN A 24 -26.54 36.24 -18.07
CA ASN A 24 -26.28 36.81 -16.74
C ASN A 24 -27.01 36.00 -15.67
N LEU A 25 -26.52 36.01 -14.44
CA LEU A 25 -27.36 36.17 -13.25
C LEU A 25 -26.50 36.67 -12.07
N VAL A 26 -27.00 37.68 -11.37
CA VAL A 26 -26.33 38.37 -10.25
C VAL A 26 -27.36 38.66 -9.16
N ALA A 27 -26.91 38.60 -7.92
CA ALA A 27 -27.45 39.22 -6.70
C ALA A 27 -28.59 38.56 -5.89
N CYS A 28 -28.24 38.41 -4.59
CA CYS A 28 -29.01 38.71 -3.38
C CYS A 28 -30.14 37.77 -2.91
N GLY A 29 -30.05 37.44 -1.61
CA GLY A 29 -31.06 36.72 -0.83
C GLY A 29 -30.51 36.31 0.53
N SER A 30 -30.28 37.28 1.43
CA SER A 30 -30.05 37.00 2.86
C SER A 30 -31.34 36.49 3.50
N ASP A 31 -31.24 35.67 4.55
CA ASP A 31 -31.76 36.06 5.86
C ASP A 31 -31.34 35.12 6.99
N SER A 32 -31.24 35.69 8.18
CA SER A 32 -30.75 35.06 9.40
C SER A 32 -31.90 34.50 10.24
N SER A 33 -31.65 33.40 10.97
CA SER A 33 -32.31 33.17 12.26
C SER A 33 -31.34 32.53 13.25
N SER A 34 -31.14 33.22 14.37
CA SER A 34 -30.39 32.75 15.54
C SER A 34 -31.37 32.17 16.56
N SER A 35 -30.98 31.07 17.21
CA SER A 35 -31.59 30.61 18.46
C SER A 35 -30.51 29.99 19.33
N SER A 36 -30.12 30.70 20.39
CA SER A 36 -29.09 30.32 21.36
C SER A 36 -29.70 30.14 22.75
N GLU A 37 -29.43 28.99 23.37
CA GLU A 37 -29.59 28.64 24.80
C GLU A 37 -28.55 27.50 25.02
N GLU A 38 -27.49 27.56 25.84
CA GLU A 38 -27.37 27.87 27.29
C GLU A 38 -28.39 27.06 28.13
N TYR A 39 -28.03 26.25 29.14
CA TYR A 39 -26.88 26.31 30.07
C TYR A 39 -26.57 24.91 30.71
N PRO A 40 -25.82 24.71 31.83
CA PRO A 40 -24.82 23.63 31.95
C PRO A 40 -25.21 22.47 32.88
N ASP A 41 -24.34 21.46 33.03
CA ASP A 41 -23.71 21.22 34.35
C ASP A 41 -22.46 20.32 34.35
N THR A 42 -21.53 20.81 35.15
CA THR A 42 -20.24 20.36 35.70
C THR A 42 -20.23 19.06 36.53
N TYR A 43 -19.18 18.24 36.38
CA TYR A 43 -18.41 17.48 37.41
C TYR A 43 -17.22 16.81 36.65
N SER A 44 -15.92 17.06 36.87
CA SER A 44 -15.05 16.85 38.06
C SER A 44 -15.23 15.47 38.71
N SER A 45 -14.21 14.71 39.15
CA SER A 45 -12.74 14.85 39.15
C SER A 45 -12.14 13.47 39.59
N GLU A 46 -10.84 13.16 39.81
CA GLU A 46 -9.62 13.95 40.08
C GLU A 46 -8.37 13.46 39.30
N GLU A 47 -7.62 12.48 39.83
CA GLU A 47 -6.24 12.11 39.44
C GLU A 47 -6.00 10.58 39.53
N GLU A 48 -4.96 10.07 38.88
CA GLU A 48 -3.82 9.49 39.64
C GLU A 48 -2.49 9.72 38.91
N ARG A 49 -1.51 10.20 39.66
CA ARG A 49 -0.09 10.23 39.27
C ARG A 49 0.57 8.90 39.62
N SER A 50 1.52 8.46 38.81
CA SER A 50 2.74 7.86 39.37
C SER A 50 3.93 7.94 38.42
N SER A 51 4.98 8.60 38.91
CA SER A 51 6.29 8.71 38.29
C SER A 51 7.25 7.70 38.89
N SER A 52 8.17 7.14 38.10
CA SER A 52 9.38 6.48 38.62
C SER A 52 10.56 6.81 37.74
N SER A 53 11.56 7.48 38.33
CA SER A 53 12.78 7.92 37.66
C SER A 53 13.99 7.04 38.03
N ALA A 54 15.08 7.23 37.28
CA ALA A 54 16.45 6.86 37.60
C ALA A 54 16.83 5.37 37.33
N LYS A 55 18.09 5.03 37.03
CA LYS A 55 19.35 5.81 37.17
C LYS A 55 20.25 5.73 35.94
N VAL A 56 20.94 6.83 35.68
CA VAL A 56 22.21 6.88 34.93
C VAL A 56 23.32 6.23 35.77
N SER A 57 24.22 5.48 35.13
CA SER A 57 25.56 5.20 35.65
C SER A 57 26.57 5.10 34.51
N LEU A 58 27.47 6.10 34.41
CA LEU A 58 28.72 5.96 33.67
C LEU A 58 29.74 5.18 34.52
N SER A 59 30.62 4.42 33.86
CA SER A 59 32.01 4.11 34.29
C SER A 59 32.70 3.41 33.11
N SER A 60 33.50 4.06 32.26
CA SER A 60 34.89 4.53 32.47
C SER A 60 35.88 3.49 33.03
N SER A 61 36.53 2.78 32.10
CA SER A 61 37.99 2.60 31.97
C SER A 61 38.84 1.82 33.00
N SER A 62 39.96 1.32 32.45
CA SER A 62 41.30 1.08 33.04
C SER A 62 41.62 -0.22 33.82
N ALA A 63 42.15 -1.18 33.06
CA ALA A 63 43.57 -1.60 33.08
C ALA A 63 44.15 -2.48 34.22
N VAL A 64 45.38 -2.97 33.92
CA VAL A 64 46.48 -3.39 34.82
C VAL A 64 46.67 -4.91 35.10
N SER A 65 47.59 -5.48 34.30
CA SER A 65 48.70 -6.38 34.72
C SER A 65 48.51 -7.89 34.96
N GLY A 66 49.62 -8.61 34.76
CA GLY A 66 49.88 -9.98 35.22
C GLY A 66 49.67 -11.07 34.16
N ASN A 67 50.55 -12.06 33.98
CA ASN A 67 51.90 -12.21 34.52
C ASN A 67 52.73 -13.17 33.63
N SER A 68 54.05 -12.97 33.69
CA SER A 68 55.21 -13.81 33.31
C SER A 68 55.05 -15.30 32.97
N SER A 69 56.06 -15.77 32.20
CA SER A 69 56.81 -17.05 32.25
C SER A 69 56.46 -18.12 31.20
N SER A 70 57.38 -18.96 30.70
CA SER A 70 58.87 -18.99 30.71
C SER A 70 59.39 -20.12 29.80
N GLY A 71 60.64 -20.02 29.33
CA GLY A 71 61.42 -21.14 28.77
C GLY A 71 61.60 -21.11 27.25
N GLY A 72 62.78 -21.36 26.67
CA GLY A 72 64.08 -21.65 27.29
C GLY A 72 64.85 -22.80 26.63
N ALA A 73 65.53 -22.52 25.53
CA ALA A 73 66.57 -23.32 24.85
C ALA A 73 67.16 -22.40 23.76
N VAL A 74 68.44 -21.99 23.63
CA VAL A 74 69.75 -22.60 23.90
C VAL A 74 69.88 -24.06 23.48
N ALA A 75 70.80 -24.47 22.61
CA ALA A 75 71.73 -23.72 21.75
C ALA A 75 72.26 -24.66 20.64
N SER A 76 72.88 -24.14 19.58
CA SER A 76 74.09 -24.74 18.98
C SER A 76 74.72 -23.84 17.93
N SER A 77 76.01 -23.57 18.11
CA SER A 77 76.88 -22.84 17.21
C SER A 77 77.67 -23.79 16.30
N SER A 78 77.81 -23.47 15.02
CA SER A 78 79.01 -23.85 14.26
C SER A 78 79.32 -22.82 13.16
N SER A 79 80.51 -22.27 13.24
CA SER A 79 81.06 -21.29 12.29
C SER A 79 81.72 -21.98 11.10
N PHE A 80 81.42 -21.55 9.87
CA PHE A 80 82.34 -21.70 8.73
C PHE A 80 82.41 -20.43 7.89
N ALA A 81 83.56 -20.23 7.26
CA ALA A 81 84.01 -18.94 6.74
C ALA A 81 83.60 -18.66 5.29
N ALA A 82 83.79 -17.41 4.88
CA ALA A 82 83.39 -16.86 3.59
C ALA A 82 84.05 -17.51 2.36
N LYS A 83 83.31 -17.57 1.24
CA LYS A 83 83.77 -17.06 -0.06
C LYS A 83 82.68 -16.91 -1.13
N SER A 84 82.60 -15.69 -1.67
CA SER A 84 82.33 -15.33 -3.07
C SER A 84 81.15 -15.94 -3.86
N SER A 85 80.27 -15.03 -4.29
CA SER A 85 79.81 -14.88 -5.67
C SER A 85 78.91 -15.95 -6.30
N ALA A 86 77.60 -15.75 -6.15
CA ALA A 86 76.65 -15.99 -7.24
C ALA A 86 75.51 -14.96 -7.14
N SER A 87 75.30 -14.17 -8.19
CA SER A 87 74.15 -13.29 -8.33
C SER A 87 72.92 -14.13 -8.69
N THR A 88 72.20 -14.61 -7.68
CA THR A 88 70.80 -15.02 -7.88
C THR A 88 69.98 -13.76 -8.07
N GLU A 89 69.40 -13.62 -9.26
CA GLU A 89 68.37 -12.65 -9.54
C GLU A 89 67.26 -12.80 -8.49
N THR A 90 67.01 -11.75 -7.72
CA THR A 90 65.72 -11.62 -7.05
C THR A 90 64.70 -11.51 -8.16
N THR A 91 63.98 -12.61 -8.43
CA THR A 91 62.74 -12.56 -9.21
C THR A 91 61.91 -11.45 -8.60
N SER A 92 61.74 -10.36 -9.35
CA SER A 92 60.85 -9.28 -8.98
C SER A 92 59.50 -9.95 -8.78
N SER A 93 59.00 -9.98 -7.55
CA SER A 93 57.62 -10.37 -7.30
C SER A 93 56.78 -9.38 -8.07
N ASP A 94 56.20 -9.83 -9.19
CA ASP A 94 55.33 -9.01 -10.01
C ASP A 94 54.32 -8.34 -9.07
N GLU A 95 54.21 -7.01 -9.16
CA GLU A 95 53.02 -6.34 -8.67
C GLU A 95 51.86 -6.96 -9.45
N ILE A 96 51.14 -7.88 -8.81
CA ILE A 96 49.82 -8.30 -9.26
C ILE A 96 48.94 -7.06 -9.06
N LEU A 97 49.03 -6.16 -10.04
CA LEU A 97 48.13 -5.05 -10.22
C LEU A 97 46.74 -5.68 -10.18
N ASN A 98 45.91 -5.25 -9.23
CA ASN A 98 44.67 -5.93 -8.90
C ASN A 98 43.63 -5.60 -9.98
N GLU A 99 43.82 -6.15 -11.18
CA GLU A 99 42.91 -6.03 -12.31
C GLU A 99 41.54 -6.55 -11.89
N PRO A 100 40.45 -5.87 -12.30
CA PRO A 100 39.10 -6.26 -11.92
C PRO A 100 38.79 -7.67 -12.40
N GLN A 101 38.62 -8.61 -11.46
CA GLN A 101 38.39 -10.01 -11.78
C GLN A 101 36.94 -10.25 -12.21
N LYS A 102 36.05 -9.28 -11.96
CA LYS A 102 34.60 -9.34 -12.18
C LYS A 102 33.95 -10.59 -11.57
N ALA A 103 34.59 -11.16 -10.54
CA ALA A 103 34.24 -12.44 -9.93
C ALA A 103 33.05 -12.35 -8.97
N ILE A 104 32.61 -11.14 -8.64
CA ILE A 104 31.46 -10.85 -7.77
C ILE A 104 30.39 -10.12 -8.58
N SER A 105 29.16 -10.63 -8.51
CA SER A 105 27.98 -10.03 -9.13
C SER A 105 26.86 -9.93 -8.08
N GLY A 106 25.91 -9.01 -8.29
CA GLY A 106 24.82 -8.77 -7.35
C GLY A 106 24.03 -7.50 -7.65
N THR A 107 23.14 -7.13 -6.73
CA THR A 107 22.35 -5.89 -6.77
C THR A 107 22.67 -5.01 -5.58
N CYS A 108 22.25 -3.75 -5.59
CA CYS A 108 22.34 -2.86 -4.44
C CYS A 108 21.04 -2.07 -4.24
N ALA A 109 20.68 -1.83 -2.99
CA ALA A 109 19.46 -1.14 -2.61
C ALA A 109 19.62 -0.50 -1.22
N PRO A 110 18.83 0.55 -0.89
CA PRO A 110 18.78 1.07 0.46
C PRO A 110 18.02 0.11 1.38
N THR A 111 18.46 -0.03 2.63
CA THR A 111 17.80 -0.89 3.64
C THR A 111 16.40 -0.37 3.99
N LYS A 112 16.17 0.93 3.86
CA LYS A 112 14.83 1.57 3.87
C LYS A 112 14.61 2.27 2.54
N GLN A 113 13.47 2.04 1.89
CA GLN A 113 13.08 2.75 0.67
C GLN A 113 12.75 4.23 0.90
N SER A 114 12.58 4.65 2.17
CA SER A 114 12.39 6.05 2.54
C SER A 114 13.01 6.38 3.90
N VAL A 115 13.52 7.61 4.03
CA VAL A 115 14.17 8.18 5.22
C VAL A 115 13.84 9.66 5.33
N GLU A 116 13.93 10.25 6.52
CA GLU A 116 13.78 11.70 6.69
C GLU A 116 15.08 12.46 6.35
N LYS A 117 14.96 13.73 5.92
CA LYS A 117 16.14 14.59 5.68
C LYS A 117 17.05 14.66 6.91
N GLY A 118 18.35 14.50 6.69
CA GLY A 118 19.36 14.42 7.74
C GLY A 118 19.43 13.07 8.48
N GLU A 119 18.54 12.11 8.26
CA GLU A 119 18.69 10.73 8.77
C GLU A 119 19.87 10.01 8.09
N LEU A 120 20.37 8.94 8.70
CA LEU A 120 21.33 8.02 8.06
C LEU A 120 20.58 7.01 7.19
N ALA A 121 20.81 7.07 5.89
CA ALA A 121 20.43 6.04 4.94
C ALA A 121 21.51 4.94 4.90
N GLU A 122 21.14 3.71 5.26
CA GLU A 122 21.99 2.52 5.02
C GLU A 122 21.73 2.01 3.60
N TRP A 123 22.81 1.91 2.81
CA TRP A 123 22.86 1.24 1.52
C TRP A 123 23.55 -0.11 1.67
N LYS A 124 23.06 -1.12 0.94
CA LYS A 124 23.59 -2.47 1.03
C LYS A 124 23.71 -3.13 -0.35
N PHE A 125 24.80 -3.87 -0.53
CA PHE A 125 25.01 -4.81 -1.63
C PHE A 125 24.48 -6.20 -1.28
N TYR A 126 23.83 -6.82 -2.26
CA TYR A 126 23.24 -8.15 -2.19
C TYR A 126 23.92 -9.02 -3.25
N ARG A 127 24.92 -9.80 -2.80
CA ARG A 127 25.69 -10.71 -3.66
C ARG A 127 24.77 -11.77 -4.27
N ALA A 128 24.83 -11.91 -5.60
CA ALA A 128 24.23 -13.00 -6.35
C ALA A 128 25.24 -14.13 -6.58
N GLU A 129 26.45 -13.80 -7.02
CA GLU A 129 27.52 -14.75 -7.33
C GLU A 129 28.88 -14.27 -6.80
N GLY A 130 29.87 -15.17 -6.81
CA GLY A 130 31.20 -14.94 -6.24
C GLY A 130 31.36 -15.53 -4.84
N ASP A 131 32.61 -15.83 -4.49
CA ASP A 131 32.96 -16.37 -3.17
C ASP A 131 32.96 -15.29 -2.07
N VAL A 132 32.74 -15.71 -0.82
CA VAL A 132 32.72 -14.83 0.35
C VAL A 132 34.07 -14.18 0.59
N PHE A 133 35.18 -14.92 0.47
CA PHE A 133 36.52 -14.36 0.66
C PHE A 133 36.86 -13.39 -0.48
N ALA A 134 36.53 -13.75 -1.72
CA ALA A 134 36.67 -12.86 -2.87
C ALA A 134 35.95 -11.52 -2.62
N GLN A 135 34.68 -11.55 -2.16
CA GLN A 135 33.94 -10.33 -1.83
C GLN A 135 34.62 -9.48 -0.75
N ILE A 136 35.12 -10.09 0.32
CA ILE A 136 35.80 -9.37 1.41
C ILE A 136 37.10 -8.70 0.92
N THR A 137 37.80 -9.31 -0.03
CA THR A 137 39.03 -8.76 -0.61
C THR A 137 38.82 -7.78 -1.77
N ALA A 138 37.67 -7.84 -2.45
CA ALA A 138 37.42 -7.05 -3.66
C ALA A 138 37.17 -5.57 -3.36
N PRO A 139 37.57 -4.67 -4.28
CA PRO A 139 37.31 -3.24 -4.15
C PRO A 139 35.82 -2.96 -4.40
N PHE A 140 35.20 -2.22 -3.48
CA PHE A 140 33.90 -1.59 -3.65
C PHE A 140 34.12 -0.08 -3.78
N VAL A 141 33.51 0.54 -4.79
CA VAL A 141 33.46 1.99 -4.99
C VAL A 141 32.00 2.40 -5.14
N TRP A 142 31.46 2.98 -4.08
CA TRP A 142 30.12 3.54 -4.05
C TRP A 142 30.15 5.01 -4.44
N ALA A 143 29.23 5.42 -5.30
CA ALA A 143 28.92 6.81 -5.63
C ALA A 143 27.44 7.11 -5.31
N PHE A 144 27.18 8.22 -4.63
CA PHE A 144 25.85 8.62 -4.16
C PHE A 144 25.49 10.00 -4.72
N GLU A 145 24.35 10.09 -5.41
CA GLU A 145 23.83 11.37 -5.89
C GLU A 145 23.27 12.21 -4.74
N GLY A 146 23.62 13.49 -4.63
CA GLY A 146 23.05 14.41 -3.62
C GLY A 146 23.38 14.12 -2.14
N ALA A 147 24.11 13.05 -1.84
CA ALA A 147 24.52 12.74 -0.47
C ALA A 147 25.64 13.66 0.01
N THR A 148 25.69 13.88 1.34
CA THR A 148 26.78 14.58 2.05
C THR A 148 28.17 13.97 1.79
N VAL A 149 28.24 12.67 1.56
CA VAL A 149 29.44 11.94 1.14
C VAL A 149 29.14 11.32 -0.22
N THR A 150 29.68 11.92 -1.28
CA THR A 150 29.35 11.53 -2.66
C THR A 150 30.05 10.26 -3.12
N ASN A 151 31.18 9.89 -2.51
CA ASN A 151 31.95 8.70 -2.87
C ASN A 151 32.51 8.01 -1.62
N VAL A 152 32.41 6.69 -1.56
CA VAL A 152 32.99 5.84 -0.50
C VAL A 152 33.64 4.62 -1.13
N GLN A 153 34.90 4.36 -0.81
CA GLN A 153 35.65 3.23 -1.38
C GLN A 153 36.37 2.41 -0.30
N GLY A 154 36.51 1.11 -0.54
CA GLY A 154 37.22 0.19 0.34
C GLY A 154 36.93 -1.27 0.01
N ASN A 155 37.73 -2.18 0.56
CA ASN A 155 37.56 -3.60 0.26
C ASN A 155 36.44 -4.20 1.12
N GLY A 156 35.57 -5.00 0.50
CA GLY A 156 34.47 -5.66 1.21
C GLY A 156 33.42 -4.72 1.81
N LEU A 157 33.28 -3.48 1.32
CA LEU A 157 32.23 -2.55 1.77
C LEU A 157 30.85 -2.94 1.22
N ASP A 158 30.30 -4.05 1.72
CA ASP A 158 28.96 -4.53 1.39
C ASP A 158 27.84 -3.63 1.93
N LYS A 159 28.18 -2.69 2.82
CA LYS A 159 27.29 -1.69 3.42
C LYS A 159 27.95 -0.33 3.55
N VAL A 160 27.19 0.73 3.32
CA VAL A 160 27.61 2.12 3.55
C VAL A 160 26.46 2.92 4.17
N ASN A 161 26.77 3.84 5.07
CA ASN A 161 25.81 4.78 5.62
C ASN A 161 26.12 6.20 5.13
N VAL A 162 25.12 6.90 4.59
CA VAL A 162 25.22 8.29 4.13
C VAL A 162 24.08 9.14 4.69
N ARG A 163 24.22 10.47 4.65
CA ARG A 163 23.11 11.41 4.94
C ARG A 163 22.81 12.27 3.73
N TYR A 164 21.55 12.63 3.56
CA TYR A 164 21.07 13.59 2.56
C TYR A 164 20.58 14.84 3.29
N ASN A 165 20.99 16.02 2.82
CA ASN A 165 20.57 17.29 3.41
C ASN A 165 19.26 17.80 2.78
N ASP A 166 19.09 17.52 1.49
CA ASP A 166 17.95 17.93 0.69
C ASP A 166 16.98 16.73 0.51
N ALA A 167 15.71 17.03 0.25
CA ALA A 167 14.67 16.04 0.02
C ALA A 167 14.48 15.75 -1.48
N GLY A 168 14.16 14.49 -1.81
CA GLY A 168 14.04 14.03 -3.19
C GLY A 168 14.31 12.53 -3.35
N ALA A 169 14.19 12.06 -4.60
CA ALA A 169 14.60 10.73 -4.99
C ALA A 169 16.08 10.73 -5.41
N TYR A 170 16.90 9.85 -4.82
CA TYR A 170 18.33 9.76 -5.10
C TYR A 170 18.72 8.34 -5.53
N ALA A 171 19.58 8.23 -6.53
CA ALA A 171 20.21 6.97 -6.90
C ALA A 171 21.59 6.81 -6.25
N ALA A 172 22.07 5.56 -6.25
CA ALA A 172 23.45 5.23 -5.98
C ALA A 172 23.99 4.29 -7.07
N TYR A 173 25.29 4.35 -7.28
CA TYR A 173 26.02 3.48 -8.19
C TYR A 173 27.10 2.75 -7.40
N LEU A 174 27.27 1.47 -7.65
CA LEU A 174 28.32 0.66 -7.05
C LEU A 174 29.16 0.03 -8.16
N ASN A 175 30.46 0.32 -8.19
CA ASN A 175 31.42 -0.53 -8.85
C ASN A 175 31.96 -1.56 -7.84
N VAL A 176 31.73 -2.85 -8.10
CA VAL A 176 32.27 -3.96 -7.30
C VAL A 176 33.13 -4.84 -8.19
N ASP A 177 34.43 -4.94 -7.91
CA ASP A 177 35.38 -5.74 -8.70
C ASP A 177 35.33 -5.44 -10.23
N GLY A 178 35.10 -4.17 -10.59
CA GLY A 178 34.94 -3.72 -11.97
C GLY A 178 33.59 -4.03 -12.63
N ASN A 179 32.58 -4.47 -11.87
CA ASN A 179 31.19 -4.58 -12.31
C ASN A 179 30.39 -3.37 -11.80
N ASP A 180 29.85 -2.57 -12.72
CA ASP A 180 28.98 -1.43 -12.40
C ASP A 180 27.54 -1.89 -12.17
N VAL A 181 26.98 -1.50 -11.02
CA VAL A 181 25.63 -1.82 -10.56
C VAL A 181 24.91 -0.51 -10.25
N LEU A 182 23.79 -0.25 -10.93
CA LEU A 182 22.85 0.80 -10.53
C LEU A 182 22.00 0.26 -9.37
N CYS A 183 21.92 1.03 -8.29
CA CYS A 183 21.12 0.66 -7.12
C CYS A 183 19.68 1.17 -7.20
N ASP A 184 18.76 0.54 -6.47
CA ASP A 184 17.39 1.02 -6.30
C ASP A 184 17.36 2.44 -5.70
N THR A 185 16.42 3.30 -6.11
CA THR A 185 16.34 4.69 -5.62
C THR A 185 15.83 4.78 -4.20
N ILE A 186 16.38 5.69 -3.38
CA ILE A 186 15.84 6.05 -2.06
C ILE A 186 15.01 7.35 -2.14
N GLN A 187 13.89 7.40 -1.42
CA GLN A 187 13.07 8.61 -1.26
C GLN A 187 13.38 9.30 0.08
N VAL A 188 14.10 10.41 0.02
CA VAL A 188 14.36 11.27 1.19
C VAL A 188 13.20 12.25 1.34
N GLN A 189 12.52 12.17 2.48
CA GLN A 189 11.37 13.02 2.80
C GLN A 189 11.84 14.38 3.35
N GLY A 190 11.09 15.42 2.99
CA GLY A 190 11.26 16.77 3.49
C GLY A 190 10.32 17.06 4.65
N ILE A 191 9.46 18.06 4.51
CA ILE A 191 8.37 18.34 5.45
C ILE A 191 7.35 17.19 5.38
N PRO A 192 6.96 16.55 6.49
CA PRO A 192 6.01 15.43 6.47
C PRO A 192 4.62 15.78 5.90
N ILE A 193 3.94 14.76 5.39
CA ILE A 193 2.54 14.82 4.94
C ILE A 193 1.71 13.90 5.85
N SER A 194 0.67 14.44 6.47
CA SER A 194 -0.31 13.68 7.25
C SER A 194 -1.53 13.40 6.37
N VAL A 195 -1.89 12.13 6.18
CA VAL A 195 -3.14 11.75 5.52
C VAL A 195 -4.16 11.42 6.59
N ASN A 196 -5.15 12.30 6.76
CA ASN A 196 -6.17 12.21 7.80
C ASN A 196 -7.25 11.19 7.45
N SER A 197 -7.63 11.10 6.17
CA SER A 197 -8.52 10.05 5.66
C SER A 197 -8.41 9.87 4.15
N CYS A 198 -8.83 8.71 3.64
CA CYS A 198 -9.19 8.57 2.22
C CYS A 198 -10.41 7.66 2.07
N LYS A 199 -11.56 8.23 1.71
CA LYS A 199 -12.86 7.56 1.78
C LYS A 199 -13.60 7.58 0.44
N PRO A 200 -14.30 6.51 0.07
CA PRO A 200 -15.19 6.49 -1.08
C PRO A 200 -16.49 7.26 -0.80
N SER A 201 -17.14 7.72 -1.86
CA SER A 201 -18.46 8.36 -1.82
C SER A 201 -19.59 7.40 -1.49
N VAL A 202 -19.38 6.10 -1.68
CA VAL A 202 -20.33 5.00 -1.41
C VAL A 202 -19.59 3.79 -0.84
N SER A 203 -20.22 3.02 0.03
CA SER A 203 -19.67 1.75 0.55
C SER A 203 -19.87 0.57 -0.40
N THR A 204 -20.90 0.65 -1.26
CA THR A 204 -21.24 -0.34 -2.28
C THR A 204 -21.52 0.37 -3.60
N ALA A 205 -21.10 -0.21 -4.73
CA ALA A 205 -21.40 0.29 -6.08
C ALA A 205 -21.86 -0.86 -6.99
N LYS A 206 -22.79 -0.59 -7.89
CA LYS A 206 -23.24 -1.54 -8.92
C LYS A 206 -22.30 -1.49 -10.14
N ALA A 207 -22.13 -2.61 -10.85
CA ALA A 207 -21.39 -2.63 -12.11
C ALA A 207 -21.98 -1.61 -13.10
N GLY A 208 -21.13 -0.72 -13.63
CA GLY A 208 -21.54 0.43 -14.44
C GLY A 208 -21.70 1.76 -13.68
N GLU A 209 -21.56 1.77 -12.35
CA GLU A 209 -21.51 3.00 -11.54
C GLU A 209 -20.08 3.50 -11.34
N ALA A 210 -19.92 4.80 -11.02
CA ALA A 210 -18.63 5.41 -10.75
C ALA A 210 -18.31 5.35 -9.24
N ILE A 211 -17.17 4.75 -8.90
CA ILE A 211 -16.61 4.78 -7.54
C ILE A 211 -15.68 5.98 -7.46
N THR A 212 -15.90 6.89 -6.51
CA THR A 212 -15.05 8.07 -6.30
C THR A 212 -14.52 8.10 -4.88
N TRP A 213 -13.21 8.19 -4.72
CA TRP A 213 -12.54 8.43 -3.44
C TRP A 213 -12.12 9.90 -3.32
N THR A 214 -12.19 10.42 -2.10
CA THR A 214 -11.62 11.70 -1.72
C THR A 214 -10.62 11.49 -0.58
N VAL A 215 -9.43 12.07 -0.73
CA VAL A 215 -8.39 12.09 0.30
C VAL A 215 -8.39 13.43 1.02
N ASP A 216 -8.25 13.38 2.34
CA ASP A 216 -7.94 14.52 3.19
C ASP A 216 -6.50 14.40 3.67
N ALA A 217 -5.66 15.36 3.28
CA ALA A 217 -4.23 15.36 3.53
C ALA A 217 -3.71 16.76 3.82
N GLU A 218 -2.84 16.87 4.82
CA GLU A 218 -2.30 18.12 5.35
C GLU A 218 -0.76 18.06 5.43
N SER A 219 -0.13 19.22 5.27
CA SER A 219 1.33 19.38 5.27
C SER A 219 1.66 20.86 5.47
N GLU A 220 2.70 21.18 6.23
CA GLU A 220 3.16 22.58 6.38
C GLU A 220 3.76 23.13 5.06
N SER A 221 4.26 22.23 4.20
CA SER A 221 4.65 22.53 2.82
C SER A 221 3.45 22.37 1.88
N PRO A 222 3.23 23.28 0.91
CA PRO A 222 2.11 23.16 -0.03
C PRO A 222 2.08 21.81 -0.75
N ILE A 223 0.91 21.17 -0.79
CA ILE A 223 0.69 19.94 -1.56
C ILE A 223 0.73 20.28 -3.06
N THR A 224 1.55 19.55 -3.81
CA THR A 224 1.85 19.81 -5.23
C THR A 224 1.22 18.81 -6.18
N GLY A 225 0.89 17.60 -5.70
CA GLY A 225 0.45 16.52 -6.57
C GLY A 225 -0.26 15.40 -5.84
N TYR A 226 -1.11 14.72 -6.61
CA TYR A 226 -1.84 13.52 -6.22
C TYR A 226 -1.79 12.55 -7.40
N VAL A 227 -1.30 11.33 -7.17
CA VAL A 227 -1.25 10.26 -8.19
C VAL A 227 -2.10 9.10 -7.70
N TRP A 228 -3.18 8.82 -8.42
CA TRP A 228 -4.15 7.77 -8.09
C TRP A 228 -3.83 6.49 -8.86
N THR A 229 -3.95 5.34 -8.19
CA THR A 229 -3.69 4.02 -8.74
C THR A 229 -4.66 2.98 -8.16
N SER A 230 -4.93 1.90 -8.87
CA SER A 230 -5.66 0.74 -8.35
C SER A 230 -5.15 -0.55 -8.99
N SER A 231 -5.24 -1.67 -8.28
CA SER A 231 -5.02 -3.01 -8.85
C SER A 231 -6.17 -3.47 -9.76
N TYR A 232 -7.33 -2.80 -9.70
CA TYR A 232 -8.54 -3.18 -10.42
C TYR A 232 -8.74 -2.45 -11.76
N GLY A 233 -7.92 -1.45 -12.06
CA GLY A 233 -8.01 -0.66 -13.30
C GLY A 233 -7.38 0.72 -13.18
N GLU A 234 -7.54 1.52 -14.23
CA GLU A 234 -7.13 2.92 -14.25
C GLU A 234 -8.04 3.76 -13.33
N VAL A 235 -7.45 4.67 -12.55
CA VAL A 235 -8.18 5.64 -11.72
C VAL A 235 -7.99 7.03 -12.33
N SER A 236 -9.05 7.58 -12.89
CA SER A 236 -9.07 8.95 -13.40
C SER A 236 -9.22 9.94 -12.24
N GLY A 237 -8.26 10.85 -12.06
CA GLY A 237 -8.32 11.82 -10.96
C GLY A 237 -7.33 12.97 -11.14
N SER A 238 -7.70 14.13 -10.60
CA SER A 238 -6.82 15.29 -10.50
C SER A 238 -7.02 15.97 -9.15
N GLY A 239 -5.95 16.11 -8.38
CA GLY A 239 -6.03 16.59 -7.01
C GLY A 239 -6.59 15.56 -6.02
N ALA A 240 -7.26 16.06 -4.98
CA ALA A 240 -7.70 15.30 -3.82
C ALA A 240 -8.84 14.28 -4.07
N SER A 241 -9.29 14.08 -5.31
CA SER A 241 -10.28 13.06 -5.66
C SER A 241 -9.85 12.23 -6.87
N GLY A 242 -10.13 10.93 -6.81
CA GLY A 242 -9.90 9.97 -7.88
C GLY A 242 -11.13 9.07 -8.06
N SER A 243 -11.43 8.71 -9.31
CA SER A 243 -12.64 8.00 -9.69
C SER A 243 -12.37 6.90 -10.71
N MET A 244 -13.09 5.78 -10.63
CA MET A 244 -13.05 4.70 -11.61
C MET A 244 -14.45 4.08 -11.79
N MET A 245 -14.69 3.43 -12.93
CA MET A 245 -15.94 2.71 -13.16
C MET A 245 -15.89 1.30 -12.54
N ALA A 246 -16.92 0.96 -11.77
CA ALA A 246 -17.18 -0.40 -11.33
C ALA A 246 -17.52 -1.30 -12.54
N THR A 247 -17.00 -2.52 -12.58
CA THR A 247 -17.22 -3.47 -13.70
C THR A 247 -17.73 -4.81 -13.18
N SER A 248 -18.40 -5.59 -14.04
CA SER A 248 -18.85 -6.95 -13.73
C SER A 248 -17.74 -7.87 -13.20
N ALA A 249 -16.49 -7.67 -13.65
CA ALA A 249 -15.34 -8.45 -13.20
C ALA A 249 -14.94 -8.17 -11.74
N MET A 250 -15.41 -7.05 -11.16
CA MET A 250 -15.19 -6.67 -9.76
C MET A 250 -16.30 -7.20 -8.84
N HIS A 251 -17.29 -7.97 -9.33
CA HIS A 251 -18.35 -8.53 -8.49
C HIS A 251 -17.79 -9.29 -7.29
N LYS A 252 -18.33 -9.01 -6.10
CA LYS A 252 -17.86 -9.51 -4.79
C LYS A 252 -16.41 -9.16 -4.41
N GLN A 253 -15.76 -8.24 -5.12
CA GLN A 253 -14.48 -7.67 -4.72
C GLN A 253 -14.70 -6.43 -3.83
N SER A 254 -13.75 -6.19 -2.92
CA SER A 254 -13.58 -4.90 -2.26
C SER A 254 -12.56 -4.09 -3.08
N VAL A 255 -13.07 -3.18 -3.90
CA VAL A 255 -12.27 -2.35 -4.81
C VAL A 255 -11.65 -1.20 -4.00
N THR A 256 -10.33 -1.08 -4.06
CA THR A 256 -9.56 -0.05 -3.35
C THR A 256 -8.77 0.80 -4.33
N ALA A 257 -8.53 2.05 -3.96
CA ALA A 257 -7.56 2.93 -4.61
C ALA A 257 -6.37 3.21 -3.68
N THR A 258 -5.20 3.47 -4.25
CA THR A 258 -4.03 3.99 -3.55
C THR A 258 -3.68 5.35 -4.12
N VAL A 259 -3.58 6.35 -3.25
CA VAL A 259 -3.16 7.71 -3.60
C VAL A 259 -1.73 7.94 -3.11
N ALA A 260 -0.87 8.47 -3.98
CA ALA A 260 0.40 9.04 -3.61
C ALA A 260 0.26 10.57 -3.57
N VAL A 261 0.45 11.17 -2.39
CA VAL A 261 0.39 12.62 -2.17
C VAL A 261 1.82 13.16 -2.14
N SER A 262 2.10 14.24 -2.86
CA SER A 262 3.40 14.92 -2.87
C SER A 262 3.30 16.38 -2.45
N ASN A 263 4.32 16.91 -1.77
CA ASN A 263 4.41 18.34 -1.42
C ASN A 263 5.60 19.05 -2.07
N ALA A 264 5.73 20.36 -1.85
CA ALA A 264 6.76 21.20 -2.44
C ALA A 264 8.16 21.01 -1.81
N ASP A 265 8.27 20.30 -0.69
CA ASP A 265 9.55 19.89 -0.08
C ASP A 265 9.88 18.42 -0.45
N ASN A 266 9.42 17.99 -1.61
CA ASN A 266 9.63 16.66 -2.22
C ASN A 266 9.21 15.44 -1.39
N SER A 267 8.46 15.59 -0.30
CA SER A 267 7.91 14.44 0.43
C SER A 267 6.87 13.71 -0.40
N ILE A 268 6.86 12.37 -0.34
CA ILE A 268 5.87 11.52 -1.01
C ILE A 268 5.34 10.48 -0.01
N VAL A 269 4.03 10.53 0.25
CA VAL A 269 3.33 9.54 1.10
C VAL A 269 2.33 8.77 0.26
N LYS A 270 2.36 7.43 0.34
CA LYS A 270 1.36 6.54 -0.27
C LYS A 270 0.34 6.10 0.78
N TYR A 271 -0.93 6.20 0.46
CA TYR A 271 -2.04 5.84 1.34
C TYR A 271 -3.06 4.98 0.59
N VAL A 272 -3.52 3.89 1.22
CA VAL A 272 -4.56 3.00 0.67
C VAL A 272 -5.91 3.45 1.21
N CYS A 273 -6.84 3.77 0.32
CA CYS A 273 -8.16 4.26 0.64
C CYS A 273 -9.14 3.14 1.04
N ASP A 274 -10.19 3.49 1.78
CA ASP A 274 -11.25 2.56 2.18
C ASP A 274 -11.87 1.87 0.95
N GLY A 275 -12.16 0.57 1.09
CA GLY A 275 -12.66 -0.27 -0.01
C GLY A 275 -14.16 -0.15 -0.26
N VAL A 276 -14.55 -0.40 -1.51
CA VAL A 276 -15.95 -0.37 -1.98
C VAL A 276 -16.35 -1.75 -2.47
N ALA A 277 -17.44 -2.29 -1.92
CA ALA A 277 -17.99 -3.55 -2.41
C ALA A 277 -18.63 -3.35 -3.78
N VAL A 278 -18.29 -4.18 -4.78
CA VAL A 278 -18.94 -4.12 -6.10
C VAL A 278 -19.91 -5.27 -6.31
N VAL A 279 -21.10 -4.94 -6.81
CA VAL A 279 -22.16 -5.88 -7.14
C VAL A 279 -22.47 -5.82 -8.63
N ASP A 280 -22.44 -6.95 -9.33
CA ASP A 280 -23.02 -7.03 -10.67
C ASP A 280 -24.50 -7.43 -10.58
N PRO A 281 -25.46 -6.53 -10.92
CA PRO A 281 -26.88 -6.86 -10.91
C PRO A 281 -27.27 -7.93 -11.95
N GLU A 282 -26.41 -8.19 -12.95
CA GLU A 282 -26.62 -9.24 -13.94
C GLU A 282 -25.93 -10.57 -13.59
N SER A 283 -25.08 -10.60 -12.57
CA SER A 283 -24.64 -11.87 -11.98
C SER A 283 -25.78 -12.56 -11.21
N VAL A 284 -25.63 -13.84 -10.86
CA VAL A 284 -26.54 -14.52 -9.94
C VAL A 284 -25.70 -15.28 -8.94
N ASP A 285 -25.76 -14.85 -7.68
CA ASP A 285 -25.07 -15.48 -6.56
C ASP A 285 -25.90 -16.59 -5.92
N LEU A 286 -27.21 -16.35 -5.81
CA LEU A 286 -28.15 -17.20 -5.09
C LEU A 286 -29.51 -17.18 -5.80
N VAL A 287 -30.01 -18.34 -6.21
CA VAL A 287 -31.41 -18.48 -6.59
C VAL A 287 -32.21 -18.79 -5.33
N LEU A 288 -33.19 -17.95 -5.00
CA LEU A 288 -34.02 -18.14 -3.82
C LEU A 288 -34.91 -19.38 -3.97
N GLU A 289 -35.12 -20.13 -2.89
CA GLU A 289 -35.99 -21.31 -2.93
C GLU A 289 -37.48 -20.93 -2.82
N LEU A 290 -38.36 -21.76 -3.41
CA LEU A 290 -39.81 -21.64 -3.23
C LEU A 290 -40.27 -22.37 -1.96
N GLY A 291 -40.86 -21.66 -1.00
CA GLY A 291 -41.41 -22.25 0.22
C GLY A 291 -41.78 -21.18 1.26
N SER A 292 -42.37 -21.62 2.36
CA SER A 292 -42.64 -20.73 3.50
C SER A 292 -41.44 -20.71 4.44
N ILE A 293 -40.94 -19.52 4.80
CA ILE A 293 -39.86 -19.40 5.79
C ILE A 293 -40.29 -19.85 7.20
N ASN A 294 -41.60 -20.10 7.41
CA ASN A 294 -42.17 -20.65 8.63
C ASN A 294 -42.34 -22.17 8.63
N ASP A 295 -41.89 -22.87 7.60
CA ASP A 295 -41.75 -24.33 7.62
C ASP A 295 -40.72 -24.73 8.70
N ALA A 296 -41.19 -25.37 9.77
CA ALA A 296 -40.34 -25.75 10.90
C ALA A 296 -39.43 -26.94 10.60
N ASP A 297 -39.85 -27.84 9.69
CA ASP A 297 -39.07 -29.02 9.31
C ASP A 297 -37.92 -28.65 8.37
N LYS A 298 -38.04 -27.53 7.65
CA LYS A 298 -37.03 -27.04 6.69
C LYS A 298 -36.23 -25.82 7.16
N TYR A 299 -36.87 -24.88 7.87
CA TYR A 299 -36.28 -23.61 8.32
C TYR A 299 -36.51 -23.34 9.82
N GLY A 300 -36.73 -24.39 10.61
CA GLY A 300 -36.75 -24.31 12.07
C GLY A 300 -35.36 -24.00 12.66
N GLU A 301 -35.33 -23.46 13.87
CA GLU A 301 -34.09 -23.00 14.54
C GLU A 301 -33.07 -24.11 14.77
N THR A 302 -33.52 -25.37 14.86
CA THR A 302 -32.66 -26.56 14.97
C THR A 302 -32.11 -27.05 13.62
N VAL A 303 -32.71 -26.61 12.50
CA VAL A 303 -32.37 -27.04 11.14
C VAL A 303 -31.45 -26.03 10.45
N LEU A 304 -31.74 -24.73 10.61
CA LEU A 304 -31.00 -23.62 9.98
C LEU A 304 -29.46 -23.70 10.18
N PRO A 305 -28.91 -24.03 11.37
CA PRO A 305 -27.45 -24.12 11.54
C PRO A 305 -26.79 -25.24 10.71
N GLY A 306 -27.55 -26.28 10.34
CA GLY A 306 -27.08 -27.43 9.57
C GLY A 306 -27.30 -27.34 8.05
N LEU A 307 -27.94 -26.27 7.57
CA LEU A 307 -28.09 -26.02 6.13
C LEU A 307 -26.75 -25.55 5.51
N PRO A 308 -26.47 -25.87 4.24
CA PRO A 308 -25.24 -25.46 3.57
C PRO A 308 -25.17 -23.94 3.41
N ASP A 309 -23.98 -23.37 3.62
CA ASP A 309 -23.74 -21.91 3.57
C ASP A 309 -24.10 -21.27 2.23
N SER A 310 -24.10 -22.04 1.14
CA SER A 310 -24.50 -21.58 -0.20
C SER A 310 -25.97 -21.17 -0.32
N LEU A 311 -26.82 -21.45 0.68
CA LEU A 311 -28.22 -21.00 0.74
C LEU A 311 -28.40 -19.69 1.54
N PHE A 312 -27.33 -19.16 2.14
CA PHE A 312 -27.38 -17.97 2.98
C PHE A 312 -26.75 -16.77 2.27
N ILE A 313 -27.38 -15.62 2.49
CA ILE A 313 -26.81 -14.29 2.24
C ILE A 313 -25.86 -14.01 3.41
N PRO A 314 -24.55 -13.80 3.18
CA PRO A 314 -23.61 -13.50 4.25
C PRO A 314 -23.86 -12.12 4.86
N ALA A 315 -23.62 -11.99 6.17
CA ALA A 315 -23.69 -10.71 6.87
C ALA A 315 -22.88 -9.62 6.17
N GLN A 316 -23.45 -8.41 6.08
CA GLN A 316 -22.85 -7.20 5.52
C GLN A 316 -22.28 -7.35 4.10
N THR A 317 -22.73 -8.38 3.35
CA THR A 317 -22.24 -8.70 2.01
C THR A 317 -23.37 -8.56 1.00
N ALA A 318 -23.26 -7.56 0.13
CA ALA A 318 -24.21 -7.35 -0.95
C ALA A 318 -24.14 -8.53 -1.95
N THR A 319 -25.28 -9.16 -2.19
CA THR A 319 -25.41 -10.45 -2.90
C THR A 319 -26.52 -10.34 -3.95
N THR A 320 -26.26 -10.74 -5.19
CA THR A 320 -27.28 -10.69 -6.26
C THR A 320 -28.15 -11.95 -6.21
N VAL A 321 -29.36 -11.81 -5.66
CA VAL A 321 -30.32 -12.93 -5.56
C VAL A 321 -31.28 -12.94 -6.75
N GLN A 322 -31.68 -14.13 -7.20
CA GLN A 322 -32.66 -14.31 -8.27
C GLN A 322 -33.93 -14.97 -7.75
N VAL A 323 -35.09 -14.40 -8.12
CA VAL A 323 -36.40 -15.02 -7.89
C VAL A 323 -36.54 -16.26 -8.78
N PRO A 324 -36.90 -17.43 -8.24
CA PRO A 324 -36.99 -18.68 -8.99
C PRO A 324 -38.08 -18.62 -10.06
N ALA A 325 -37.89 -19.35 -11.17
CA ALA A 325 -38.77 -19.31 -12.33
C ALA A 325 -40.24 -19.75 -12.06
N GLY A 326 -40.49 -20.45 -10.94
CA GLY A 326 -41.83 -20.88 -10.53
C GLY A 326 -42.53 -19.97 -9.50
N ALA A 327 -42.04 -18.76 -9.26
CA ALA A 327 -42.64 -17.82 -8.32
C ALA A 327 -43.97 -17.22 -8.81
N PRO A 328 -44.91 -16.85 -7.91
CA PRO A 328 -46.07 -16.06 -8.28
C PRO A 328 -45.68 -14.61 -8.64
N SER A 329 -46.45 -13.98 -9.52
CA SER A 329 -46.33 -12.53 -9.79
C SER A 329 -46.75 -11.72 -8.56
N GLY A 330 -45.94 -10.75 -8.14
CA GLY A 330 -46.15 -10.06 -6.87
C GLY A 330 -45.73 -10.90 -5.65
N CYS A 331 -44.74 -11.79 -5.84
CA CYS A 331 -44.22 -12.66 -4.81
C CYS A 331 -43.83 -11.95 -3.50
N THR A 332 -44.10 -12.61 -2.38
CA THR A 332 -43.64 -12.20 -1.05
C THR A 332 -42.36 -12.96 -0.72
N ILE A 333 -41.31 -12.24 -0.34
CA ILE A 333 -40.06 -12.80 0.15
C ILE A 333 -40.14 -12.89 1.67
N GLY A 334 -39.70 -14.01 2.24
CA GLY A 334 -39.52 -14.15 3.68
C GLY A 334 -38.09 -14.52 4.05
N CYS A 335 -37.53 -13.86 5.07
CA CYS A 335 -36.13 -14.02 5.47
C CYS A 335 -36.00 -14.33 6.96
N LYS A 336 -35.01 -15.17 7.32
CA LYS A 336 -34.65 -15.52 8.71
C LYS A 336 -33.13 -15.56 8.89
N PRO A 337 -32.60 -15.14 10.06
CA PRO A 337 -31.18 -15.30 10.37
C PRO A 337 -30.81 -16.78 10.50
N LYS A 338 -29.52 -17.11 10.28
CA LYS A 338 -29.00 -18.48 10.50
C LYS A 338 -29.07 -18.90 11.98
N THR A 339 -28.98 -17.95 12.90
CA THR A 339 -29.03 -18.17 14.36
C THR A 339 -30.27 -17.51 14.97
N GLY A 340 -31.00 -18.23 15.82
CA GLY A 340 -32.19 -17.71 16.50
C GLY A 340 -31.95 -16.55 17.48
N SER A 341 -30.72 -16.31 17.93
CA SER A 341 -30.36 -15.11 18.71
C SER A 341 -30.53 -13.81 17.91
N ASP A 342 -30.36 -13.90 16.59
CA ASP A 342 -30.05 -12.73 15.75
C ASP A 342 -31.31 -12.09 15.14
N TYR A 343 -32.50 -12.65 15.41
CA TYR A 343 -33.78 -12.14 14.89
C TYR A 343 -33.96 -10.65 15.12
N ARG A 344 -33.59 -10.14 16.31
CA ARG A 344 -33.74 -8.71 16.66
C ARG A 344 -32.81 -7.78 15.89
N TYR A 345 -31.77 -8.32 15.27
CA TYR A 345 -30.74 -7.56 14.57
C TYR A 345 -30.84 -7.65 13.05
N LEU A 346 -31.66 -8.57 12.51
CA LEU A 346 -31.86 -8.73 11.07
C LEU A 346 -32.51 -7.49 10.45
N GLN A 347 -31.72 -6.80 9.64
CA GLN A 347 -32.13 -5.77 8.68
C GLN A 347 -31.85 -6.32 7.29
N VAL A 348 -32.77 -6.07 6.36
CA VAL A 348 -32.65 -6.48 4.95
C VAL A 348 -32.72 -5.22 4.09
N PHE A 349 -31.70 -5.03 3.27
CA PHE A 349 -31.58 -3.95 2.29
C PHE A 349 -31.81 -4.57 0.91
N TRP A 350 -32.75 -4.04 0.13
CA TRP A 350 -33.24 -4.70 -1.08
C TRP A 350 -33.29 -3.73 -2.26
N ASP A 351 -32.25 -3.76 -3.08
CA ASP A 351 -31.94 -2.81 -4.15
C ASP A 351 -31.88 -1.32 -3.74
N SER A 352 -31.88 -1.03 -2.43
CA SER A 352 -31.78 0.29 -1.81
C SER A 352 -30.93 0.24 -0.53
N ASP A 353 -30.43 1.41 -0.10
CA ASP A 353 -29.75 1.60 1.19
C ASP A 353 -30.73 1.77 2.38
N GLU A 354 -32.04 1.72 2.12
CA GLU A 354 -33.06 1.79 3.17
C GLU A 354 -33.37 0.39 3.72
N ALA A 355 -33.16 0.21 5.02
CA ALA A 355 -33.49 -1.04 5.69
C ALA A 355 -35.01 -1.29 5.68
N LEU A 356 -35.43 -2.43 5.16
CA LEU A 356 -36.80 -2.91 5.27
C LEU A 356 -37.11 -3.18 6.76
N SER A 357 -38.08 -2.45 7.29
CA SER A 357 -38.50 -2.57 8.69
C SER A 357 -39.63 -3.59 8.87
N GLY A 358 -39.55 -4.37 9.94
CA GLY A 358 -40.51 -5.44 10.24
C GLY A 358 -39.98 -6.84 9.89
N PHE A 359 -40.11 -7.78 10.83
CA PHE A 359 -39.46 -9.06 10.71
C PHE A 359 -40.19 -10.03 9.76
N ALA A 360 -39.40 -10.58 8.84
CA ALA A 360 -39.60 -11.84 8.12
C ALA A 360 -40.53 -11.90 6.89
N TYR A 361 -41.27 -10.86 6.47
CA TYR A 361 -41.95 -10.87 5.16
C TYR A 361 -42.10 -9.48 4.52
N PHE A 362 -41.84 -9.38 3.21
CA PHE A 362 -42.09 -8.19 2.40
C PHE A 362 -42.35 -8.56 0.92
N ALA A 363 -43.02 -7.68 0.17
CA ALA A 363 -43.27 -7.86 -1.26
C ALA A 363 -42.46 -6.81 -2.05
N PRO A 364 -41.28 -7.15 -2.60
CA PRO A 364 -40.45 -6.17 -3.30
C PRO A 364 -41.11 -5.72 -4.59
N ALA A 365 -40.89 -4.44 -4.96
CA ALA A 365 -41.56 -3.83 -6.10
C ALA A 365 -41.30 -4.62 -7.41
N GLY A 366 -42.39 -5.01 -8.07
CA GLY A 366 -42.36 -5.83 -9.28
C GLY A 366 -41.68 -7.20 -9.09
N CYS A 367 -41.88 -7.88 -7.95
CA CYS A 367 -41.44 -9.26 -7.74
C CYS A 367 -42.02 -10.19 -8.82
N ALA A 368 -41.15 -10.86 -9.58
CA ALA A 368 -41.52 -11.71 -10.71
C ALA A 368 -40.47 -12.81 -10.96
N PRO A 369 -40.86 -13.97 -11.51
CA PRO A 369 -39.97 -15.04 -11.94
C PRO A 369 -38.72 -14.56 -12.70
N GLY A 370 -37.56 -15.08 -12.33
CA GLY A 370 -36.29 -14.82 -12.99
C GLY A 370 -35.68 -13.43 -12.72
N LYS A 371 -36.39 -12.52 -12.05
CA LYS A 371 -35.88 -11.19 -11.72
C LYS A 371 -34.78 -11.25 -10.67
N LYS A 372 -33.74 -10.45 -10.86
CA LYS A 372 -32.58 -10.30 -9.98
C LYS A 372 -32.73 -9.08 -9.08
N TYR A 373 -32.10 -9.12 -7.92
CA TYR A 373 -32.12 -8.06 -6.91
C TYR A 373 -30.81 -8.05 -6.13
N THR A 374 -30.28 -6.86 -5.82
CA THR A 374 -29.16 -6.71 -4.88
C THR A 374 -29.68 -6.79 -3.44
N VAL A 375 -29.15 -7.70 -2.64
CA VAL A 375 -29.59 -7.87 -1.24
C VAL A 375 -28.41 -7.87 -0.29
N THR A 376 -28.47 -7.02 0.73
CA THR A 376 -27.54 -7.00 1.86
C THR A 376 -28.31 -7.29 3.13
N THR A 377 -27.75 -8.10 4.04
CA THR A 377 -28.36 -8.39 5.34
C THR A 377 -27.40 -8.04 6.47
N SER A 378 -27.90 -7.51 7.58
CA SER A 378 -27.04 -7.11 8.72
C SER A 378 -26.36 -8.31 9.41
N VAL A 379 -27.00 -9.47 9.34
CA VAL A 379 -26.57 -10.77 9.87
C VAL A 379 -26.78 -11.84 8.80
N THR A 380 -26.05 -12.96 8.88
CA THR A 380 -26.16 -14.04 7.89
C THR A 380 -27.57 -14.63 7.92
N ALA A 381 -28.25 -14.63 6.78
CA ALA A 381 -29.68 -14.93 6.70
C ALA A 381 -30.03 -15.74 5.45
N ILE A 382 -31.05 -16.59 5.57
CA ILE A 382 -31.68 -17.28 4.44
C ILE A 382 -32.95 -16.52 4.05
N CYS A 383 -33.21 -16.40 2.75
CA CYS A 383 -34.43 -15.83 2.20
C CYS A 383 -35.08 -16.82 1.23
N VAL A 384 -36.41 -16.87 1.23
CA VAL A 384 -37.21 -17.75 0.36
C VAL A 384 -38.38 -16.98 -0.23
N VAL A 385 -38.88 -17.47 -1.36
CA VAL A 385 -40.05 -16.92 -2.02
C VAL A 385 -41.27 -17.72 -1.59
N ASN A 386 -42.21 -17.04 -0.92
CA ASN A 386 -43.44 -17.66 -0.48
C ASN A 386 -44.30 -18.05 -1.70
N LYS A 387 -44.93 -19.23 -1.63
CA LYS A 387 -45.74 -19.80 -2.71
C LYS A 387 -47.17 -19.27 -2.69
#